data_AF-A0A8H6ZB87-F1
#
_entry.id   AF-A0A8H6ZB87-F1
#
_cell.length_a   1.000
_cell.length_b   1.000
_cell.length_c   1.000
_cell.angle_alpha   90.00
_cell.angle_beta   90.00
_cell.angle_gamma   90.00
#
_symmetry.space_group_name_H-M   'P 1'
#
loop_
_entity.id
_entity.type
_entity.pdbx_description
1 polymer ?
#
loop_
_entity_poly.entity_id
_entity_poly.type
_entity_poly.pdbx_seq_one_letter_code
_entity_poly.pdbx_strand_id
1 'polypeptide(L)'
;MFKLFSLPSLLLASLAIGVVLSTPLDAAARDDQCVPCPKIFPVCDCAEGQECIIVAETCTECAHAICITPAPTLRECVVCTLQLPECNCDEDQECVIVKQTCDACAYATCVSP
;
A
#
# COMPACT_ATOMS: atom_id res chain seq x y z
N MET A 1 48.03 47.23 36.03
CA MET A 1 47.48 48.31 35.20
C MET A 1 46.18 47.80 34.60
N PHE A 2 45.03 48.42 34.95
CA PHE A 2 43.70 48.42 34.30
C PHE A 2 43.17 47.11 33.63
N LYS A 3 41.95 46.63 33.83
CA LYS A 3 40.68 47.30 34.14
C LYS A 3 39.62 46.25 34.48
N LEU A 4 38.81 46.54 35.50
CA LEU A 4 37.50 45.93 35.72
C LEU A 4 36.55 46.30 34.57
N PHE A 5 35.82 45.31 34.03
CA PHE A 5 34.52 45.42 33.35
C PHE A 5 33.74 44.17 33.78
N SER A 6 32.75 44.30 34.66
CA SER A 6 31.33 44.56 34.38
C SER A 6 30.55 43.27 34.10
N LEU A 7 29.55 43.04 34.96
CA LEU A 7 28.49 42.02 35.00
C LEU A 7 27.81 41.72 33.64
N PRO A 8 27.07 40.59 33.47
CA PRO A 8 26.28 39.93 34.52
C PRO A 8 26.35 38.40 34.62
N SER A 9 26.17 37.96 35.87
CA SER A 9 25.61 36.68 36.28
C SER A 9 24.41 36.30 35.44
N LEU A 10 24.53 35.22 34.66
CA LEU A 10 23.42 34.37 34.25
C LEU A 10 24.00 33.16 33.52
N LEU A 11 23.33 32.02 33.68
CA LEU A 11 23.57 30.74 33.03
C LEU A 11 24.63 29.86 33.71
N LEU A 12 24.21 29.19 34.78
CA LEU A 12 24.60 27.81 35.09
C LEU A 12 23.68 27.30 36.19
N ALA A 13 22.51 26.76 35.82
CA ALA A 13 21.83 25.77 36.65
C ALA A 13 20.79 25.02 35.83
N SER A 14 21.13 23.75 35.58
CA SER A 14 20.20 22.63 35.52
C SER A 14 19.40 22.46 34.23
N LEU A 15 19.99 21.67 33.33
CA LEU A 15 19.27 20.78 32.45
C LEU A 15 18.17 20.03 33.23
N ALA A 16 16.93 20.45 33.05
CA ALA A 16 15.80 19.55 33.11
C ALA A 16 15.29 19.42 31.67
N ILE A 17 16.02 18.65 30.86
CA ILE A 17 15.43 18.09 29.64
C ILE A 17 14.41 17.09 30.16
N GLY A 18 13.18 17.57 30.35
CA GLY A 18 12.02 16.71 30.46
C GLY A 18 12.00 15.89 29.19
N VAL A 19 12.49 14.66 29.28
CA VAL A 19 12.24 13.64 28.28
C VAL A 19 10.73 13.45 28.34
N VAL A 20 10.02 14.12 27.43
CA VAL A 20 8.64 13.80 27.11
C VAL A 20 8.74 12.45 26.41
N LEU A 21 8.77 11.40 27.23
CA LEU A 21 8.68 10.03 26.78
C LEU A 21 7.23 9.85 26.33
N SER A 22 6.93 10.29 25.13
CA SER A 22 5.66 10.00 24.44
C SER A 22 5.66 8.52 24.13
N THR A 23 5.31 7.69 25.11
CA THR A 23 5.01 6.28 24.90
C THR A 23 3.72 6.18 24.10
N PRO A 24 3.73 5.63 22.87
CA PRO A 24 2.52 5.45 22.10
C PRO A 24 1.90 4.12 22.52
N LEU A 25 1.37 3.99 23.74
CA LEU A 25 0.71 2.73 24.15
C LEU A 25 -0.18 2.84 25.39
N ASP A 26 -0.80 3.99 25.65
CA ASP A 26 -1.92 4.08 26.59
C ASP A 26 -3.24 3.76 25.88
N ALA A 27 -3.36 2.51 25.42
CA ALA A 27 -4.64 1.88 25.12
C ALA A 27 -5.06 0.94 26.27
N ALA A 28 -4.69 1.29 27.51
CA ALA A 28 -5.47 0.82 28.65
C ALA A 28 -6.70 1.72 28.75
N ALA A 29 -7.66 1.47 27.85
CA ALA A 29 -8.98 2.05 27.97
C ALA A 29 -9.49 1.75 29.39
N ARG A 30 -9.82 2.81 30.14
CA ARG A 30 -10.61 2.66 31.35
C ARG A 30 -11.87 1.89 30.98
N ASP A 31 -12.06 0.73 31.60
CA ASP A 31 -13.20 -0.18 31.38
C ASP A 31 -14.56 0.56 31.48
N ASP A 32 -14.61 1.65 32.25
CA ASP A 32 -15.79 2.50 32.45
C ASP A 32 -16.19 3.38 31.24
N GLN A 33 -15.42 3.39 30.14
CA GLN A 33 -15.70 4.21 28.95
C GLN A 33 -15.99 3.39 27.68
N CYS A 34 -15.96 2.06 27.75
CA CYS A 34 -16.22 1.25 26.58
C CYS A 34 -17.72 1.15 26.28
N VAL A 35 -18.06 1.14 24.99
CA VAL A 35 -19.44 0.98 24.53
C VAL A 35 -19.85 -0.49 24.66
N PRO A 36 -21.05 -0.79 25.20
CA PRO A 36 -21.52 -2.16 25.28
C PRO A 36 -21.96 -2.64 23.89
N CYS A 37 -21.34 -3.72 23.40
CA CYS A 37 -21.65 -4.30 22.09
C CYS A 37 -22.48 -5.58 22.18
N PRO A 38 -23.40 -5.81 21.24
CA PRO A 38 -24.16 -7.05 21.18
C PRO A 38 -23.22 -8.22 20.82
N LYS A 39 -23.45 -9.39 21.43
CA LYS A 39 -22.71 -10.64 21.17
C LYS A 39 -23.17 -11.32 19.87
N ILE A 40 -23.41 -10.53 18.82
CA ILE A 40 -23.82 -11.02 17.50
C ILE A 40 -22.69 -10.79 16.51
N PHE A 41 -22.49 -11.74 15.61
CA PHE A 41 -21.53 -11.57 14.53
C PHE A 41 -22.14 -10.67 13.44
N PRO A 42 -21.40 -9.69 12.90
CA PRO A 42 -21.91 -8.84 11.82
C PRO A 42 -22.26 -9.66 10.59
N VAL A 43 -23.38 -9.34 9.94
CA VAL A 43 -23.84 -10.03 8.73
C VAL A 43 -23.26 -9.32 7.50
N CYS A 44 -22.70 -10.10 6.57
CA CYS A 44 -22.30 -9.63 5.25
C CYS A 44 -23.47 -9.72 4.28
N ASP A 45 -23.98 -8.57 3.83
CA ASP A 45 -25.01 -8.49 2.79
C ASP A 45 -24.49 -7.62 1.64
N CYS A 46 -23.49 -8.15 0.92
CA CYS A 46 -22.78 -7.45 -0.16
C CYS A 46 -23.34 -7.83 -1.53
N ALA A 47 -23.34 -6.87 -2.46
CA ALA A 47 -23.75 -7.12 -3.84
C ALA A 47 -22.73 -8.01 -4.59
N GLU A 48 -23.13 -8.58 -5.73
CA GLU A 48 -22.22 -9.37 -6.56
C GLU A 48 -20.95 -8.57 -6.92
N GLY A 49 -19.79 -9.23 -6.79
CA GLY A 49 -18.50 -8.63 -7.07
C GLY A 49 -17.93 -7.76 -5.94
N GLN A 50 -18.60 -7.64 -4.80
CA GLN A 50 -18.05 -7.01 -3.60
C GLN A 50 -17.45 -8.04 -2.64
N GLU A 51 -16.44 -7.62 -1.90
CA GLU A 51 -15.83 -8.40 -0.81
C GLU A 51 -16.32 -7.86 0.53
N CYS A 52 -16.64 -8.77 1.45
CA CYS A 52 -17.01 -8.40 2.81
C CYS A 52 -15.78 -8.40 3.73
N ILE A 53 -15.58 -7.29 4.44
CA ILE A 53 -14.56 -7.17 5.48
C ILE A 53 -15.27 -6.98 6.82
N ILE A 54 -14.90 -7.81 7.81
CA ILE A 54 -15.33 -7.64 9.19
C ILE A 54 -14.33 -6.75 9.91
N VAL A 55 -14.79 -5.58 10.33
CA VAL A 55 -14.03 -4.68 11.20
C VAL A 55 -14.25 -5.13 12.64
N ALA A 56 -13.14 -5.43 13.34
CA ALA A 56 -13.18 -5.88 14.73
C ALA A 56 -13.69 -4.77 15.66
N GLU A 57 -14.31 -5.17 16.78
CA GLU A 57 -14.73 -4.22 17.81
C GLU A 57 -13.53 -3.53 18.46
N THR A 58 -13.76 -2.29 18.89
CA THR A 58 -12.85 -1.50 19.71
C THR A 58 -13.58 -1.05 20.96
N CYS A 59 -12.89 -0.45 21.94
CA CYS A 59 -13.55 0.06 23.14
C CYS A 59 -14.67 1.06 22.82
N THR A 60 -14.55 1.83 21.74
CA THR A 60 -15.50 2.90 21.40
C THR A 60 -16.44 2.55 20.25
N GLU A 61 -16.30 1.38 19.63
CA GLU A 61 -17.04 1.03 18.42
C GLU A 61 -17.25 -0.49 18.32
N CYS A 62 -18.48 -0.90 18.02
CA CYS A 62 -18.80 -2.32 17.85
C CYS A 62 -18.32 -2.86 16.50
N ALA A 63 -18.05 -4.17 16.46
CA ALA A 63 -17.72 -4.86 15.23
C ALA A 63 -18.82 -4.67 14.18
N HIS A 64 -18.43 -4.47 12.94
CA HIS A 64 -19.35 -4.26 11.82
C HIS A 64 -18.77 -4.84 10.52
N ALA A 65 -19.65 -5.08 9.55
CA ALA A 65 -19.27 -5.53 8.22
C ALA A 65 -19.25 -4.33 7.26
N ILE A 66 -18.23 -4.26 6.41
CA ILE A 66 -18.18 -3.32 5.29
C ILE A 66 -18.07 -4.10 3.99
N CYS A 67 -18.77 -3.64 2.96
CA CYS A 67 -18.66 -4.18 1.61
C CYS A 67 -17.76 -3.28 0.79
N ILE A 68 -16.69 -3.84 0.23
CA ILE A 68 -15.76 -3.11 -0.63
C ILE A 68 -15.81 -3.66 -2.04
N THR A 69 -15.59 -2.80 -3.02
CA THR A 69 -15.33 -3.24 -4.39
C THR A 69 -13.84 -3.52 -4.49
N PRO A 70 -13.40 -4.76 -4.77
CA PRO A 70 -12.00 -5.06 -4.96
C PRO A 70 -11.46 -4.21 -6.11
N ALA A 71 -10.24 -3.69 -5.95
CA ALA A 71 -9.58 -2.96 -7.02
C ALA A 71 -9.43 -3.90 -8.23
N PRO A 72 -9.53 -3.40 -9.47
CA PRO A 72 -9.25 -4.21 -10.64
C PRO A 72 -7.83 -4.76 -10.51
N THR A 73 -7.70 -6.09 -10.44
CA THR A 73 -6.40 -6.75 -10.47
C THR A 73 -5.71 -6.34 -11.78
N LEU A 74 -4.51 -5.77 -11.68
CA LEU A 74 -3.68 -5.51 -12.85
C LEU A 74 -3.57 -6.82 -13.63
N ARG A 75 -4.02 -6.83 -14.90
CA ARG A 75 -3.84 -7.99 -15.77
C ARG A 75 -2.35 -8.32 -15.81
N GLU A 76 -1.99 -9.55 -15.48
CA GLU A 76 -0.64 -10.04 -15.71
C GLU A 76 -0.40 -10.12 -17.22
N CYS A 77 0.70 -9.52 -17.69
CA CYS A 77 1.09 -9.64 -19.09
C CYS A 77 1.56 -11.06 -19.38
N VAL A 78 1.41 -11.49 -20.64
CA VAL A 78 1.93 -12.78 -21.09
C VAL A 78 3.45 -12.83 -20.91
N VAL A 79 3.95 -13.95 -20.39
CA VAL A 79 5.39 -14.19 -20.23
C VAL A 79 5.91 -14.94 -21.45
N CYS A 80 6.83 -14.30 -22.18
CA CYS A 80 7.35 -14.82 -23.43
C CYS A 80 8.75 -15.41 -23.27
N THR A 81 9.07 -16.40 -24.09
CA THR A 81 10.44 -16.91 -24.23
C THR A 81 11.33 -15.88 -24.92
N LEU A 82 12.61 -15.81 -24.56
CA LEU A 82 13.60 -14.91 -25.18
C LEU A 82 14.04 -15.31 -26.61
N GLN A 83 13.37 -16.30 -27.21
CA GLN A 83 13.71 -16.79 -28.53
C GLN A 83 13.19 -15.82 -29.60
N LEU A 84 14.07 -15.43 -30.52
CA LEU A 84 13.67 -14.66 -31.69
C LEU A 84 12.79 -15.53 -32.60
N PRO A 85 11.64 -15.03 -33.06
CA PRO A 85 10.78 -15.79 -33.96
C PRO A 85 11.47 -16.00 -35.32
N GLU A 86 11.33 -17.20 -35.86
CA GLU A 86 11.95 -17.60 -37.12
C GLU A 86 11.13 -17.10 -38.32
N CYS A 87 11.82 -16.58 -39.33
CA CYS A 87 11.22 -16.20 -40.61
C CYS A 87 11.33 -17.37 -41.59
N ASN A 88 10.19 -17.89 -42.05
CA ASN A 88 10.13 -18.89 -43.12
C ASN A 88 9.20 -18.38 -44.21
N CYS A 89 9.72 -17.51 -45.07
CA CYS A 89 8.99 -16.84 -46.14
C CYS A 89 9.50 -17.29 -47.52
N ASP A 90 8.65 -17.22 -48.53
CA ASP A 90 9.02 -17.47 -49.93
C ASP A 90 9.89 -16.31 -50.49
N GLU A 91 10.57 -16.54 -51.62
CA GLU A 91 11.54 -15.57 -52.18
C GLU A 91 10.93 -14.21 -52.56
N ASP A 92 9.61 -14.15 -52.78
CA ASP A 92 8.84 -12.95 -53.12
C ASP A 92 8.17 -12.28 -51.91
N GLN A 93 8.48 -12.72 -50.68
CA GLN A 93 7.89 -12.20 -49.45
C GLN A 93 8.92 -11.52 -48.56
N GLU A 94 8.50 -10.43 -47.90
CA GLU A 94 9.26 -9.77 -46.85
C GLU A 94 8.87 -10.33 -45.48
N CYS A 95 9.86 -10.65 -44.64
CA CYS A 95 9.58 -11.02 -43.25
C CYS A 95 9.50 -9.79 -42.36
N VAL A 96 8.38 -9.65 -41.66
CA VAL A 96 8.13 -8.60 -40.68
C VAL A 96 8.01 -9.21 -39.29
N ILE A 97 8.81 -8.70 -38.35
CA ILE A 97 8.73 -9.07 -36.95
C ILE A 97 7.75 -8.15 -36.23
N VAL A 98 6.65 -8.72 -35.75
CA VAL A 98 5.68 -8.02 -34.92
C VAL A 98 6.17 -8.05 -33.47
N LYS A 99 6.30 -6.87 -32.87
CA LYS A 99 6.78 -6.72 -31.49
C LYS A 99 5.76 -7.27 -30.48
N GLN A 100 6.27 -7.77 -29.36
CA GLN A 100 5.43 -8.22 -28.25
C GLN A 100 4.55 -7.08 -27.69
N THR A 101 3.40 -7.46 -27.15
CA THR A 101 2.47 -6.61 -26.39
C THR A 101 2.24 -7.24 -25.01
N CYS A 102 1.44 -6.60 -24.14
CA CYS A 102 1.08 -7.23 -22.86
C CYS A 102 0.25 -8.50 -23.05
N ASP A 103 -0.47 -8.64 -24.16
CA ASP A 103 -1.38 -9.75 -24.42
C ASP A 103 -0.80 -10.81 -25.39
N ALA A 104 0.33 -10.53 -26.08
CA ALA A 104 0.90 -11.43 -27.08
C ALA A 104 2.43 -11.35 -27.18
N CYS A 105 3.05 -12.52 -27.43
CA CYS A 105 4.49 -12.60 -27.71
C CYS A 105 4.84 -12.13 -29.12
N ALA A 106 6.10 -11.76 -29.31
CA ALA A 106 6.61 -11.40 -30.63
C ALA A 106 6.50 -12.58 -31.61
N TYR A 107 6.16 -12.31 -32.86
CA TYR A 107 6.05 -13.31 -33.91
C TYR A 107 6.53 -12.75 -35.26
N ALA A 108 6.91 -13.66 -36.16
CA ALA A 108 7.28 -13.33 -37.53
C ALA A 108 6.08 -13.55 -38.45
N THR A 109 5.88 -12.66 -39.41
CA THR A 109 4.89 -12.81 -40.47
C THR A 109 5.50 -12.45 -41.81
N CYS A 110 5.09 -13.16 -42.86
CA CYS A 110 5.49 -12.88 -44.23
C CYS A 110 4.46 -11.96 -44.88
N VAL A 111 4.91 -10.92 -45.56
CA VAL A 111 4.06 -9.99 -46.30
C VAL A 111 4.54 -9.91 -47.74
N SER A 112 3.63 -9.89 -48.70
CA SER A 112 3.97 -9.56 -50.08
C SER A 112 4.20 -8.05 -50.19
N PRO A 113 5.26 -7.61 -50.90
CA PRO A 113 5.56 -6.20 -51.12
C PRO A 113 4.50 -5.45 -51.95
#